data_AF-A0A514WUD2-F1
#
_entry.id   AF-A0A514WUD2-F1
#
_cell.length_a   1.000
_cell.length_b   1.000
_cell.length_c   1.000
_cell.angle_alpha   90.00
_cell.angle_beta   90.00
_cell.angle_gamma   90.00
#
_symmetry.space_group_name_H-M   'P 1'
#
loop_
_entity.id
_entity.type
_entity.pdbx_description
1 polymer ?
#
loop_
_entity_poly.entity_id
_entity_poly.type
_entity_poly.pdbx_seq_one_letter_code
_entity_poly.pdbx_strand_id
1 'polypeptide(L)'
;MLFPDLSAPEICSKKIDTSKPAIAFVADRFLALVLDFLIMSPIVSLFLAGLIKKTKTYFLLDGQSPEGFVSGVIVFIVGAVLIMLLQSVFMYFWQATPGQFFMQMRVVSYPHARARLSFSQCLLRSFCFSLNFVALGIPFLEVLSHPLRRAFHERASDTLVITLKKEADDGPFELEERFISSWLRMSFIIFAMVGAVALAKMYYSMHDGSYKSAAVVGGQCKEIADAELHGTARLDAALALFMLNEVSEECLRKEAEASLWGDPVNSQDMAYLAKYLVSDKAEQEEYFKLICKDISSSACVIASYMSEGGDEGVLGNADQKLLVTQVLMMEEKFNAHQYVASLEAIEKLQKVTAMRSAMDKKYVRSIWAMKESLTRKSGRVPASADSATWIEEFKDKYGLQ
;
A
#
# COMPACT_ATOMS: atom_id res chain seq x y z
N MET A 1 13.77 -15.63 -61.84
CA MET A 1 14.46 -16.40 -60.79
C MET A 1 13.67 -16.23 -59.51
N LEU A 2 12.90 -17.25 -59.11
CA LEU A 2 12.27 -17.28 -57.79
C LEU A 2 13.36 -17.63 -56.78
N PHE A 3 13.59 -16.75 -55.80
CA PHE A 3 14.45 -17.09 -54.67
C PHE A 3 13.81 -18.23 -53.89
N PRO A 4 14.53 -19.31 -53.57
CA PRO A 4 14.03 -20.32 -52.65
C PRO A 4 13.73 -19.63 -51.32
N ASP A 5 12.53 -19.84 -50.82
CA ASP A 5 12.01 -19.21 -49.61
C ASP A 5 12.85 -19.67 -48.40
N LEU A 6 13.81 -18.85 -47.97
CA LEU A 6 14.72 -19.12 -46.84
C LEU A 6 14.00 -19.09 -45.47
N SER A 7 12.69 -18.87 -45.45
CA SER A 7 11.89 -18.65 -44.24
C SER A 7 11.60 -19.91 -43.43
N ALA A 8 11.85 -21.11 -43.95
CA ALA A 8 12.04 -22.34 -43.18
C ALA A 8 12.54 -23.43 -44.15
N PRO A 9 13.46 -24.33 -43.77
CA PRO A 9 13.67 -25.54 -44.55
C PRO A 9 12.33 -26.27 -44.65
N GLU A 10 11.75 -26.33 -45.85
CA GLU A 10 10.72 -27.30 -46.18
C GLU A 10 11.38 -28.67 -46.06
N ILE A 11 11.44 -29.19 -44.83
CA ILE A 11 11.72 -30.59 -44.60
C ILE A 11 10.49 -31.27 -45.18
N CYS A 12 10.56 -31.64 -46.47
CA CYS A 12 9.57 -32.45 -47.14
C CYS A 12 9.27 -33.59 -46.18
N SER A 13 8.06 -33.53 -45.60
CA SER A 13 7.53 -34.58 -44.76
C SER A 13 7.49 -35.82 -45.63
N LYS A 14 8.56 -36.62 -45.53
CA LYS A 14 8.71 -37.88 -46.23
C LYS A 14 7.58 -38.73 -45.68
N LYS A 15 6.43 -38.76 -46.38
CA LYS A 15 5.13 -39.32 -45.96
C LYS A 15 5.32 -40.30 -44.81
N ILE A 16 5.24 -39.77 -43.59
CA ILE A 16 5.29 -40.59 -42.40
C ILE A 16 3.89 -41.20 -42.33
N ASP A 17 3.67 -42.25 -43.14
CA ASP A 17 2.50 -43.12 -43.10
C ASP A 17 2.55 -44.03 -41.86
N THR A 18 3.01 -43.51 -40.72
CA THR A 18 2.87 -44.20 -39.43
C THR A 18 1.65 -43.63 -38.75
N SER A 19 0.63 -44.47 -38.60
CA SER A 19 -0.66 -44.18 -37.96
C SER A 19 -0.58 -43.69 -36.51
N LYS A 20 0.63 -43.56 -35.93
CA LYS A 20 0.87 -43.08 -34.56
C LYS A 20 1.83 -41.89 -34.57
N PRO A 21 1.47 -40.76 -33.91
CA PRO A 21 2.38 -39.61 -33.78
C PRO A 21 3.56 -39.95 -32.88
N ALA A 22 4.77 -39.49 -33.23
CA ALA A 22 5.97 -39.66 -32.40
C ALA A 22 5.94 -38.70 -31.20
N ILE A 23 5.42 -39.15 -30.06
CA ILE A 23 5.24 -38.33 -28.86
C ILE A 23 6.59 -38.06 -28.20
N ALA A 24 6.82 -36.81 -27.76
CA ALA A 24 8.02 -36.44 -27.03
C ALA A 24 7.97 -36.87 -25.55
N PHE A 25 9.10 -37.39 -25.05
CA PHE A 25 9.29 -37.78 -23.66
C PHE A 25 9.04 -36.63 -22.68
N VAL A 26 8.49 -36.95 -21.50
CA VAL A 26 8.19 -35.96 -20.46
C VAL A 26 9.46 -35.27 -19.94
N ALA A 27 10.55 -36.01 -19.77
CA ALA A 27 11.82 -35.45 -19.31
C ALA A 27 12.39 -34.43 -20.31
N ASP A 28 12.26 -34.68 -21.61
CA ASP A 28 12.68 -33.75 -22.66
C ASP A 28 11.87 -32.45 -22.63
N ARG A 29 10.55 -32.56 -22.40
CA ARG A 29 9.67 -31.40 -22.26
C ARG A 29 10.01 -30.57 -21.03
N PHE A 30 10.34 -31.21 -19.91
CA PHE A 30 10.78 -30.53 -18.69
C PHE A 30 12.15 -29.86 -18.89
N LEU A 31 13.10 -30.54 -19.51
CA LEU A 31 14.41 -29.97 -19.78
C LEU A 31 14.31 -28.78 -20.77
N ALA A 32 13.46 -28.88 -21.79
CA ALA A 32 13.16 -27.77 -22.69
C ALA A 32 12.59 -26.57 -21.96
N LEU A 33 11.69 -26.77 -20.97
CA LEU A 33 11.17 -25.70 -20.13
C LEU A 33 12.28 -25.00 -19.32
N VAL A 34 13.21 -25.76 -18.75
CA VAL A 34 14.36 -25.21 -18.02
C VAL A 34 15.28 -24.41 -18.95
N LEU A 35 15.55 -24.95 -20.15
CA LEU A 35 16.34 -24.26 -21.17
C LEU A 35 15.65 -22.98 -21.67
N ASP A 36 14.33 -23.01 -21.89
CA ASP A 36 13.55 -21.83 -22.23
C ASP A 36 13.68 -20.76 -21.16
N PHE A 37 13.58 -21.11 -19.87
CA PHE A 37 13.77 -20.16 -18.79
C PHE A 37 15.19 -19.56 -18.77
N LEU A 38 16.22 -20.39 -18.94
CA LEU A 38 17.62 -19.96 -18.95
C LEU A 38 17.91 -19.01 -20.13
N ILE A 39 17.40 -19.32 -21.33
CA ILE A 39 17.63 -18.55 -22.55
C ILE A 39 16.80 -17.26 -22.57
N MET A 40 15.54 -17.32 -22.16
CA MET A 40 14.62 -16.17 -22.25
C MET A 40 14.78 -15.20 -21.08
N SER A 41 15.19 -15.66 -19.89
CA SER A 41 15.25 -14.79 -18.70
C SER A 41 16.19 -13.59 -18.84
N PRO A 42 17.39 -13.66 -19.45
CA PRO A 42 18.24 -12.49 -19.63
C PRO A 42 17.58 -11.47 -20.56
N ILE A 43 16.94 -11.93 -21.64
CA ILE A 43 16.24 -11.07 -22.60
C ILE A 43 15.09 -10.34 -21.91
N VAL A 44 14.22 -11.07 -21.21
CA VAL A 44 13.09 -10.50 -20.48
C VAL A 44 13.57 -9.55 -19.37
N SER A 45 14.64 -9.92 -18.64
CA SER A 45 15.20 -9.07 -17.59
C SER A 45 15.75 -7.75 -18.13
N LEU A 46 16.34 -7.75 -19.33
CA LEU A 46 16.84 -6.55 -19.98
C LEU A 46 15.70 -5.56 -20.28
N PHE A 47 14.57 -6.07 -20.80
CA PHE A 47 13.39 -5.25 -21.06
C PHE A 47 12.72 -4.74 -19.77
N LEU A 48 12.75 -5.53 -18.69
CA LEU A 48 12.12 -5.17 -17.41
C LEU A 48 13.04 -4.40 -16.45
N ALA A 49 14.33 -4.26 -16.75
CA ALA A 49 15.34 -3.71 -15.83
C ALA A 49 14.94 -2.33 -15.26
N GLY A 50 14.42 -1.45 -16.12
CA GLY A 50 13.98 -0.11 -15.72
C GLY A 50 12.80 -0.13 -14.74
N LEU A 51 11.84 -1.04 -14.94
CA LEU A 51 10.68 -1.18 -14.05
C LEU A 51 11.09 -1.82 -12.72
N ILE A 52 11.89 -2.90 -12.77
CA ILE A 52 12.40 -3.59 -11.58
C ILE A 52 13.18 -2.62 -10.68
N LYS A 53 13.99 -1.72 -11.25
CA LYS A 53 14.72 -0.71 -10.48
C LYS A 53 13.76 0.20 -9.70
N LYS A 54 12.70 0.70 -10.34
CA LYS A 54 11.69 1.55 -9.68
C LYS A 54 10.95 0.79 -8.58
N THR A 55 10.51 -0.43 -8.86
CA THR A 55 9.84 -1.29 -7.87
C THR A 55 10.72 -1.52 -6.65
N LYS A 56 12.01 -1.81 -6.84
CA LYS A 56 12.97 -1.95 -5.72
C LYS A 56 13.10 -0.66 -4.90
N THR A 57 13.14 0.51 -5.54
CA THR A 57 13.20 1.78 -4.81
C THR A 57 11.97 1.97 -3.92
N TYR A 58 10.77 1.67 -4.39
CA TYR A 58 9.55 1.78 -3.57
C TYR A 58 9.59 0.83 -2.36
N PHE A 59 9.94 -0.45 -2.58
CA PHE A 59 10.05 -1.42 -1.49
C PHE A 59 11.18 -1.13 -0.49
N LEU A 60 12.25 -0.44 -0.91
CA LEU A 60 13.34 -0.03 -0.02
C LEU A 60 12.97 1.20 0.83
N LEU A 61 12.14 2.10 0.31
CA LEU A 61 11.67 3.27 1.05
C LEU A 61 10.60 2.89 2.07
N ASP A 62 9.64 2.06 1.65
CA ASP A 62 8.59 1.54 2.51
C ASP A 62 8.17 0.14 2.02
N GLY A 63 8.45 -0.86 2.84
CA GLY A 63 8.15 -2.26 2.55
C GLY A 63 6.66 -2.56 2.44
N GLN A 64 5.80 -1.67 2.94
CA GLN A 64 4.34 -1.80 2.86
C GLN A 64 3.70 -0.74 1.96
N SER A 65 4.49 -0.03 1.15
CA SER A 65 3.95 0.98 0.24
C SER A 65 2.96 0.38 -0.77
N PRO A 66 1.73 0.93 -0.89
CA PRO A 66 0.79 0.50 -1.92
C PRO A 66 1.34 0.75 -3.33
N GLU A 67 2.17 1.78 -3.51
CA GLU A 67 2.85 2.09 -4.76
C GLU A 67 3.83 0.98 -5.16
N GLY A 68 4.56 0.42 -4.19
CA GLY A 68 5.46 -0.72 -4.40
C GLY A 68 4.71 -1.96 -4.88
N PHE A 69 3.56 -2.25 -4.25
CA PHE A 69 2.69 -3.36 -4.66
C PHE A 69 2.16 -3.17 -6.10
N VAL A 70 1.59 -2.01 -6.41
CA VAL A 70 1.08 -1.69 -7.75
C VAL A 70 2.20 -1.78 -8.79
N SER A 71 3.39 -1.25 -8.49
CA SER A 71 4.56 -1.35 -9.36
C SER A 71 4.97 -2.81 -9.60
N GLY A 72 4.96 -3.65 -8.56
CA GLY A 72 5.25 -5.08 -8.67
C GLY A 72 4.26 -5.82 -9.56
N VAL A 73 2.95 -5.53 -9.42
CA VAL A 73 1.89 -6.09 -10.28
C VAL A 73 2.11 -5.68 -11.74
N ILE A 74 2.46 -4.42 -12.01
CA ILE A 74 2.76 -3.95 -13.37
C ILE A 74 3.96 -4.70 -13.95
N VAL A 75 5.06 -4.84 -13.21
CA VAL A 75 6.24 -5.62 -13.64
C VAL A 75 5.85 -7.05 -13.99
N PHE A 76 5.03 -7.69 -13.15
CA PHE A 76 4.56 -9.05 -13.37
C PHE A 76 3.72 -9.17 -14.65
N ILE A 77 2.74 -8.29 -14.85
CA ILE A 77 1.87 -8.31 -16.04
C ILE A 77 2.68 -8.05 -17.31
N VAL A 78 3.52 -7.01 -17.32
CA VAL A 78 4.36 -6.68 -18.49
C VAL A 78 5.32 -7.82 -18.81
N GLY A 79 5.93 -8.44 -17.79
CA GLY A 79 6.80 -9.60 -17.96
C GLY A 79 6.07 -10.81 -18.52
N ALA A 80 4.88 -11.11 -18.01
CA ALA A 80 4.05 -12.22 -18.51
C ALA A 80 3.65 -12.01 -19.98
N VAL A 81 3.22 -10.79 -20.35
CA VAL A 81 2.88 -10.44 -21.74
C VAL A 81 4.11 -10.56 -22.66
N LEU A 82 5.28 -10.08 -22.22
CA LEU A 82 6.51 -10.18 -23.00
C LEU A 82 6.91 -11.64 -23.25
N ILE A 83 6.85 -12.49 -22.22
CA ILE A 83 7.12 -13.93 -22.35
C ILE A 83 6.12 -14.57 -23.32
N MET A 84 4.83 -14.26 -23.18
CA MET A 84 3.80 -14.80 -24.07
C MET A 84 4.04 -14.44 -25.53
N LEU A 85 4.34 -13.16 -25.81
CA LEU A 85 4.62 -12.69 -27.17
C LEU A 85 5.88 -13.34 -27.74
N LEU A 86 6.95 -13.41 -26.94
CA LEU A 86 8.21 -14.00 -27.36
C LEU A 86 8.02 -15.50 -27.69
N GLN A 87 7.38 -16.26 -26.81
CA GLN A 87 7.05 -17.67 -27.05
C GLN A 87 6.16 -17.84 -28.29
N SER A 88 5.15 -16.98 -28.47
CA SER A 88 4.26 -17.03 -29.63
C SER A 88 4.99 -16.79 -30.95
N VAL A 89 5.91 -15.82 -30.98
CA VAL A 89 6.76 -15.52 -32.14
C VAL A 89 7.66 -16.71 -32.45
N PHE A 90 8.34 -17.28 -31.46
CA PHE A 90 9.20 -18.45 -31.67
C PHE A 90 8.43 -19.65 -32.21
N MET A 91 7.26 -19.95 -31.62
CA MET A 91 6.41 -21.04 -32.09
C MET A 91 5.83 -20.78 -33.49
N TYR A 92 5.51 -19.53 -33.83
CA TYR A 92 4.96 -19.21 -35.15
C TYR A 92 5.99 -19.43 -36.27
N PHE A 93 7.23 -18.97 -36.08
CA PHE A 93 8.28 -19.08 -37.11
C PHE A 93 9.01 -20.43 -37.11
N TRP A 94 9.38 -20.95 -35.93
CA TRP A 94 10.19 -22.16 -35.81
C TRP A 94 9.41 -23.41 -35.38
N GLN A 95 8.11 -23.27 -35.06
CA GLN A 95 7.28 -24.36 -34.54
C GLN A 95 7.84 -25.01 -33.27
N ALA A 96 8.66 -24.27 -32.53
CA ALA A 96 9.27 -24.71 -31.29
C ALA A 96 9.66 -23.48 -30.48
N THR A 97 9.61 -23.57 -29.15
CA THR A 97 10.33 -22.63 -28.28
C THR A 97 11.84 -22.90 -28.36
N PRO A 98 12.73 -21.95 -28.01
CA PRO A 98 14.17 -22.15 -28.08
C PRO A 98 14.67 -23.44 -27.42
N GLY A 99 14.21 -23.73 -26.20
CA GLY A 99 14.52 -24.95 -25.47
C GLY A 99 13.97 -26.20 -26.15
N GLN A 100 12.75 -26.15 -26.70
CA GLN A 100 12.21 -27.26 -27.50
C GLN A 100 13.01 -27.51 -28.77
N PHE A 101 13.49 -26.45 -29.41
CA PHE A 101 14.34 -26.52 -30.59
C PHE A 101 15.66 -27.23 -30.27
N PHE A 102 16.32 -26.88 -29.16
CA PHE A 102 17.53 -27.59 -28.70
C PHE A 102 17.27 -29.07 -28.39
N MET A 103 16.11 -29.39 -27.84
CA MET A 103 15.70 -30.76 -27.52
C MET A 103 15.17 -31.56 -28.72
N GLN A 104 15.28 -31.01 -29.94
CA GLN A 104 14.79 -31.63 -31.18
C GLN A 104 13.29 -31.97 -31.10
N MET A 105 12.50 -31.08 -30.52
CA MET A 105 11.03 -31.19 -30.45
C MET A 105 10.37 -30.15 -31.35
N ARG A 106 9.15 -30.45 -31.78
CA ARG A 106 8.32 -29.57 -32.61
C ARG A 106 6.87 -29.59 -32.16
N VAL A 107 6.23 -28.43 -32.17
CA VAL A 107 4.80 -28.26 -31.95
C VAL A 107 4.07 -28.38 -33.29
N VAL A 108 3.12 -29.28 -33.38
CA VAL A 108 2.26 -29.48 -34.56
C VAL A 108 0.79 -29.33 -34.19
N SER A 109 -0.06 -29.00 -35.15
CA SER A 109 -1.51 -28.95 -34.92
C SER A 109 -2.10 -30.36 -34.80
N TYR A 110 -3.08 -30.52 -33.90
CA TYR A 110 -3.77 -31.78 -33.63
C TYR A 110 -5.29 -31.50 -33.56
N PRO A 111 -6.18 -32.35 -34.11
CA PRO A 111 -5.92 -33.68 -34.68
C PRO A 111 -5.44 -33.67 -36.14
N HIS A 112 -5.66 -32.58 -36.87
CA HIS A 112 -5.28 -32.47 -38.27
C HIS A 112 -3.87 -31.91 -38.38
N ALA A 113 -2.92 -32.67 -38.94
CA ALA A 113 -1.58 -32.21 -39.19
C ALA A 113 -1.56 -31.13 -40.28
N ARG A 114 -1.41 -29.87 -39.88
CA ARG A 114 -1.19 -28.74 -40.79
C ARG A 114 0.31 -28.47 -40.85
N ALA A 115 0.77 -27.99 -42.01
CA ALA A 115 2.18 -27.65 -42.20
C ALA A 115 2.66 -26.51 -41.30
N ARG A 116 1.77 -25.59 -40.91
CA ARG A 116 2.08 -24.45 -40.02
C ARG A 116 0.94 -24.18 -39.03
N LEU A 117 1.32 -23.75 -37.82
CA LEU A 117 0.40 -23.31 -36.76
C LEU A 117 -0.13 -21.91 -37.08
N SER A 118 -1.40 -21.64 -36.76
CA SER A 118 -1.88 -20.26 -36.82
C SER A 118 -1.30 -19.43 -35.69
N PHE A 119 -1.08 -18.14 -35.92
CA PHE A 119 -0.59 -17.24 -34.86
C PHE A 119 -1.52 -17.22 -33.64
N SER A 120 -2.84 -17.31 -33.85
CA SER A 120 -3.83 -17.42 -32.78
C SER A 120 -3.66 -18.69 -31.93
N GLN A 121 -3.31 -19.83 -32.54
CA GLN A 121 -3.01 -21.06 -31.81
C GLN A 121 -1.74 -20.91 -30.97
N CYS A 122 -0.69 -20.29 -31.52
CA CYS A 122 0.55 -20.00 -30.79
C CYS A 122 0.31 -19.05 -29.60
N LEU A 123 -0.51 -18.01 -29.80
CA LEU A 123 -0.85 -17.04 -28.75
C LEU A 123 -1.68 -17.67 -27.65
N LEU A 124 -2.72 -18.43 -28.01
CA LEU A 124 -3.55 -19.15 -27.05
C LEU A 124 -2.73 -20.18 -26.26
N ARG A 125 -1.84 -20.92 -26.94
CA ARG A 125 -0.92 -21.86 -26.30
C ARG A 125 -0.03 -21.14 -25.27
N SER A 126 0.58 -20.02 -25.64
CA SER A 126 1.44 -19.23 -24.75
C SER A 126 0.68 -18.65 -23.57
N PHE A 127 -0.54 -18.16 -23.80
CA PHE A 127 -1.42 -17.66 -22.75
C PHE A 127 -1.77 -18.74 -21.71
N CYS A 128 -2.26 -19.89 -22.18
CA CYS A 128 -2.56 -21.02 -21.30
C CYS A 128 -1.31 -21.58 -20.62
N PHE A 129 -0.15 -21.48 -21.28
CA PHE A 129 1.12 -21.82 -20.67
C PHE A 129 1.47 -20.88 -19.50
N SER A 130 1.31 -19.57 -19.66
CA SER A 130 1.50 -18.59 -18.58
C SER A 130 0.55 -18.80 -17.40
N LEU A 131 -0.70 -19.19 -17.65
CA LEU A 131 -1.65 -19.56 -16.58
C LEU A 131 -1.17 -20.74 -15.74
N ASN A 132 -0.35 -21.65 -16.28
CA ASN A 132 0.21 -22.74 -15.49
C ASN A 132 1.05 -22.22 -14.33
N PHE A 133 1.78 -21.12 -14.48
CA PHE A 133 2.57 -20.55 -13.37
C PHE A 133 1.71 -19.96 -12.27
N VAL A 134 0.57 -19.35 -12.63
CA VAL A 134 -0.42 -18.86 -11.64
C VAL A 134 -0.98 -20.04 -10.83
N ALA A 135 -1.18 -21.18 -11.48
CA ALA A 135 -1.61 -22.43 -10.86
C ALA A 135 -0.44 -23.29 -10.34
N LEU A 136 0.73 -22.70 -10.05
CA LEU A 136 1.91 -23.37 -9.48
C LEU A 136 2.40 -24.61 -10.25
N GLY A 137 2.20 -24.62 -11.57
CA GLY A 137 2.62 -25.71 -12.45
C GLY A 137 1.72 -26.96 -12.39
N ILE A 138 0.65 -26.96 -11.58
CA ILE A 138 -0.25 -28.12 -11.46
C ILE A 138 -0.83 -28.55 -12.82
N PRO A 139 -1.32 -27.64 -13.70
CA PRO A 139 -1.87 -28.06 -14.99
C PRO A 139 -0.80 -28.56 -15.98
N PHE A 140 0.49 -28.29 -15.73
CA PHE A 140 1.58 -28.86 -16.54
C PHE A 140 1.78 -30.35 -16.22
N LEU A 141 1.55 -30.78 -14.98
CA LEU A 141 1.69 -32.18 -14.55
C LEU A 141 0.71 -33.12 -15.25
N GLU A 142 -0.34 -32.61 -15.88
CA GLU A 142 -1.26 -33.39 -16.71
C GLU A 142 -0.56 -34.13 -17.87
N VAL A 143 0.61 -33.63 -18.30
CA VAL A 143 1.47 -34.32 -19.27
C VAL A 143 1.80 -35.76 -18.85
N LEU A 144 1.85 -36.03 -17.55
CA LEU A 144 2.17 -37.34 -16.99
C LEU A 144 0.99 -38.32 -17.09
N SER A 145 -0.26 -37.84 -17.01
CA SER A 145 -1.45 -38.69 -17.05
C SER A 145 -2.01 -38.90 -18.45
N HIS A 146 -1.89 -37.92 -19.35
CA HIS A 146 -2.59 -37.98 -20.63
C HIS A 146 -1.97 -39.04 -21.56
N PRO A 147 -2.77 -39.87 -22.29
CA PRO A 147 -2.24 -40.94 -23.13
C PRO A 147 -1.32 -40.43 -24.24
N LEU A 148 -1.68 -39.29 -24.85
CA LEU A 148 -0.83 -38.59 -25.83
C LEU A 148 0.22 -37.64 -25.21
N ARG A 149 0.46 -37.71 -23.90
CA ARG A 149 1.28 -36.76 -23.13
C ARG A 149 0.95 -35.29 -23.45
N ARG A 150 -0.33 -34.94 -23.64
CA ARG A 150 -0.73 -33.56 -23.93
C ARG A 150 -0.93 -32.79 -22.64
N ALA A 151 -0.17 -31.72 -22.44
CA ALA A 151 -0.39 -30.82 -21.32
C ALA A 151 -1.64 -29.95 -21.55
N PHE A 152 -2.16 -29.34 -20.48
CA PHE A 152 -3.37 -28.50 -20.52
C PHE A 152 -3.34 -27.44 -21.63
N HIS A 153 -2.25 -26.69 -21.73
CA HIS A 153 -2.07 -25.63 -22.72
C HIS A 153 -2.03 -26.15 -24.17
N GLU A 154 -1.65 -27.41 -24.38
CA GLU A 154 -1.63 -28.03 -25.71
C GLU A 154 -3.02 -28.51 -26.13
N ARG A 155 -3.83 -28.94 -25.15
CA ARG A 155 -5.25 -29.27 -25.38
C ARG A 155 -6.06 -28.04 -25.68
N ALA A 156 -5.87 -26.97 -24.91
CA ALA A 156 -6.56 -25.70 -25.12
C ALA A 156 -6.28 -25.09 -26.50
N SER A 157 -5.08 -25.30 -27.05
CA SER A 157 -4.66 -24.71 -28.32
C SER A 157 -4.71 -25.68 -29.50
N ASP A 158 -5.24 -26.90 -29.33
CA ASP A 158 -5.26 -27.93 -30.36
C ASP A 158 -3.88 -28.22 -30.99
N THR A 159 -2.89 -28.37 -30.12
CA THR A 159 -1.51 -28.71 -30.50
C THR A 159 -1.01 -29.98 -29.81
N LEU A 160 0.07 -30.53 -30.39
CA LEU A 160 0.79 -31.69 -29.89
C LEU A 160 2.29 -31.45 -30.06
N VAL A 161 3.09 -31.77 -29.05
CA VAL A 161 4.57 -31.76 -29.16
C VAL A 161 5.05 -33.14 -29.58
N ILE A 162 5.69 -33.19 -30.74
CA ILE A 162 6.33 -34.37 -31.30
C ILE A 162 7.84 -34.29 -31.15
N THR A 163 8.48 -35.45 -31.05
CA THR A 163 9.94 -35.58 -31.06
C THR A 163 10.45 -35.82 -32.47
N LEU A 164 11.58 -35.19 -32.81
CA LEU A 164 12.35 -35.46 -34.04
C LEU A 164 13.47 -36.49 -33.79
N LYS A 165 13.63 -36.95 -32.54
CA LYS A 165 14.56 -38.02 -32.19
C LYS A 165 14.06 -39.34 -32.78
N LYS A 166 14.98 -40.31 -32.94
CA LYS A 166 14.66 -41.64 -33.48
C LYS A 166 13.71 -42.43 -32.58
N GLU A 167 13.78 -42.20 -31.27
CA GLU A 167 12.95 -42.86 -30.26
C GLU A 167 11.79 -41.94 -29.87
N ALA A 168 10.59 -42.51 -29.76
CA ALA A 168 9.38 -41.83 -29.33
C ALA A 168 8.85 -42.44 -28.03
N ASP A 169 8.15 -41.64 -27.23
CA ASP A 169 7.45 -42.11 -26.04
C ASP A 169 6.18 -42.85 -26.43
N ASP A 170 5.95 -44.03 -25.87
CA ASP A 170 4.72 -44.81 -26.07
C ASP A 170 3.54 -44.32 -25.20
N GLY A 171 3.80 -43.35 -24.30
CA GLY A 171 2.82 -42.82 -23.37
C GLY A 171 2.87 -43.51 -22.00
N PRO A 172 2.02 -43.09 -21.05
CA PRO A 172 1.94 -43.73 -19.73
C PRO A 172 1.31 -45.12 -19.83
N PHE A 173 1.69 -46.03 -18.93
CA PHE A 173 0.94 -47.28 -18.75
C PHE A 173 -0.46 -46.96 -18.18
N GLU A 174 -1.48 -47.78 -18.51
CA GLU A 174 -2.88 -47.54 -18.08
C GLU A 174 -3.03 -47.39 -16.56
N LEU A 175 -2.23 -48.14 -15.78
CA LEU A 175 -2.22 -48.04 -14.31
C LEU A 175 -1.64 -46.70 -13.83
N GLU A 176 -0.58 -46.21 -14.48
CA GLU A 176 0.03 -44.92 -14.17
C GLU A 176 -0.93 -43.77 -14.51
N GLU A 177 -1.61 -43.83 -15.65
CA GLU A 177 -2.61 -42.84 -16.05
C GLU A 177 -3.70 -42.70 -14.99
N ARG A 178 -4.27 -43.81 -14.51
CA ARG A 178 -5.32 -43.79 -13.48
C ARG A 178 -4.80 -43.25 -12.16
N PHE A 179 -3.61 -43.67 -11.74
CA PHE A 179 -3.02 -43.22 -10.49
C PHE A 179 -2.72 -41.71 -10.51
N ILE A 180 -2.04 -41.25 -11.55
CA ILE A 180 -1.61 -39.84 -11.68
C ILE A 180 -2.84 -38.94 -11.87
N SER A 181 -3.81 -39.34 -12.69
CA SER A 181 -5.03 -38.55 -12.88
C SER A 181 -5.87 -38.43 -11.60
N SER A 182 -5.95 -39.50 -10.80
CA SER A 182 -6.61 -39.47 -9.49
C SER A 182 -5.87 -38.53 -8.52
N TRP A 183 -4.55 -38.64 -8.44
CA TRP A 183 -3.72 -37.78 -7.61
C TRP A 183 -3.85 -36.30 -7.99
N LEU A 184 -3.75 -35.97 -9.29
CA LEU A 184 -3.90 -34.60 -9.78
C LEU A 184 -5.27 -33.99 -9.45
N ARG A 185 -6.36 -34.76 -9.59
CA ARG A 185 -7.70 -34.31 -9.22
C ARG A 185 -7.80 -34.00 -7.72
N MET A 186 -7.26 -34.88 -6.86
CA MET A 186 -7.24 -34.65 -5.41
C MET A 186 -6.40 -33.44 -5.03
N SER A 187 -5.20 -33.29 -5.61
CA SER A 187 -4.35 -32.11 -5.38
C SER A 187 -5.03 -30.82 -5.80
N PHE A 188 -5.73 -30.81 -6.94
CA PHE A 188 -6.49 -29.64 -7.40
C PHE A 188 -7.63 -29.28 -6.44
N ILE A 189 -8.39 -30.27 -5.95
CA ILE A 189 -9.47 -30.04 -4.97
C ILE A 189 -8.92 -29.44 -3.67
N ILE A 190 -7.81 -29.99 -3.15
CA ILE A 190 -7.17 -29.47 -1.94
C ILE A 190 -6.69 -28.04 -2.15
N PHE A 191 -6.03 -27.77 -3.28
CA PHE A 191 -5.55 -26.43 -3.61
C PHE A 191 -6.70 -25.43 -3.74
N ALA A 192 -7.80 -25.82 -4.40
CA ALA A 192 -9.00 -25.00 -4.53
C ALA A 192 -9.65 -24.70 -3.16
N MET A 193 -9.68 -25.68 -2.25
CA MET A 193 -10.19 -25.49 -0.89
C MET A 193 -9.32 -24.51 -0.09
N VAL A 194 -7.99 -24.65 -0.14
CA VAL A 194 -7.06 -23.70 0.51
C VAL A 194 -7.21 -22.29 -0.06
N GLY A 195 -7.31 -22.17 -1.38
CA GLY A 195 -7.56 -20.90 -2.06
C GLY A 195 -8.87 -20.26 -1.62
N ALA A 196 -9.96 -21.03 -1.53
CA ALA A 196 -11.25 -20.55 -1.07
C ALA A 196 -11.22 -20.06 0.38
N VAL A 197 -10.53 -20.78 1.28
CA VAL A 197 -10.35 -20.36 2.68
C VAL A 197 -9.53 -19.07 2.77
N ALA A 198 -8.46 -18.94 1.99
CA ALA A 198 -7.64 -17.73 1.94
C ALA A 198 -8.44 -16.53 1.44
N LEU A 199 -9.23 -16.70 0.36
CA LEU A 199 -10.11 -15.66 -0.17
C LEU A 199 -11.21 -15.28 0.82
N ALA A 200 -11.83 -16.25 1.50
CA ALA A 200 -12.82 -15.97 2.53
C ALA A 200 -12.20 -15.16 3.68
N LYS A 201 -11.02 -15.54 4.17
CA LYS A 201 -10.31 -14.79 5.21
C LYS A 201 -9.98 -13.37 4.75
N MET A 202 -9.52 -13.19 3.50
CA MET A 202 -9.26 -11.87 2.93
C MET A 202 -10.54 -11.04 2.83
N TYR A 203 -11.64 -11.65 2.39
CA TYR A 203 -12.95 -11.01 2.29
C TYR A 203 -13.47 -10.56 3.67
N TYR A 204 -13.43 -11.44 4.68
CA TYR A 204 -13.83 -11.09 6.05
C TYR A 204 -12.93 -9.99 6.62
N SER A 205 -11.62 -10.05 6.41
CA SER A 205 -10.69 -9.01 6.85
C SER A 205 -10.92 -7.66 6.17
N MET A 206 -11.37 -7.64 4.91
CA MET A 206 -11.79 -6.42 4.22
C MET A 206 -13.12 -5.88 4.77
N HIS A 207 -14.08 -6.76 5.04
CA HIS A 207 -15.40 -6.36 5.56
C HIS A 207 -15.33 -5.85 7.01
N ASP A 208 -14.46 -6.43 7.84
CA ASP A 208 -14.29 -6.02 9.24
C ASP A 208 -13.53 -4.68 9.38
N GLY A 209 -13.14 -4.04 8.27
CA GLY A 209 -12.41 -2.78 8.30
C GLY A 209 -10.99 -2.90 8.88
N SER A 210 -10.50 -4.11 9.14
CA SER A 210 -9.16 -4.36 9.70
C SER A 210 -8.03 -3.78 8.84
N TYR A 211 -8.24 -3.62 7.52
CA TYR A 211 -7.29 -2.92 6.65
C TYR A 211 -7.27 -1.40 6.85
N LYS A 212 -8.35 -0.78 7.35
CA LYS A 212 -8.37 0.65 7.66
C LYS A 212 -7.55 0.96 8.91
N SER A 213 -7.48 0.05 9.88
CA SER A 213 -6.72 0.28 11.11
C SER A 213 -5.23 0.01 10.94
N ALA A 214 -4.80 -1.00 10.17
CA ALA A 214 -3.37 -1.31 10.06
C ALA A 214 -2.53 -0.18 9.43
N ALA A 215 -3.06 0.51 8.42
CA ALA A 215 -2.39 1.67 7.80
C ALA A 215 -2.43 2.93 8.69
N VAL A 216 -3.47 3.09 9.52
CA VAL A 216 -3.64 4.27 10.39
C VAL A 216 -2.91 4.11 11.73
N VAL A 217 -2.80 2.88 12.27
CA VAL A 217 -2.18 2.59 13.57
C VAL A 217 -0.65 2.72 13.52
N GLY A 218 -0.02 2.52 12.36
CA GLY A 218 1.42 2.74 12.17
C GLY A 218 1.84 4.21 12.07
N GLY A 219 0.89 5.13 11.89
CA GLY A 219 1.14 6.56 11.63
C GLY A 219 0.93 7.49 12.82
N GLN A 220 0.64 6.96 14.01
CA GLN A 220 0.45 7.77 15.20
C GLN A 220 1.69 8.62 15.50
N CYS A 221 1.45 9.89 15.80
CA CYS A 221 2.53 10.81 16.06
C CYS A 221 3.22 10.48 17.39
N LYS A 222 4.54 10.25 17.33
CA LYS A 222 5.38 9.90 18.48
C LYS A 222 5.50 11.03 19.50
N GLU A 223 5.25 12.27 19.09
CA GLU A 223 5.34 13.46 19.94
C GLU A 223 4.21 13.49 20.98
N ILE A 224 3.08 12.82 20.71
CA ILE A 224 1.95 12.68 21.63
C ILE A 224 2.10 11.33 22.34
N ALA A 225 2.84 11.34 23.46
CA ALA A 225 3.17 10.13 24.22
C ALA A 225 1.99 9.55 25.03
N ASP A 226 0.85 10.24 25.06
CA ASP A 226 -0.26 9.89 25.94
C ASP A 226 -1.14 8.79 25.34
N ALA A 227 -1.10 7.61 25.97
CA ALA A 227 -1.86 6.44 25.54
C ALA A 227 -3.35 6.53 25.91
N GLU A 228 -3.74 7.41 26.84
CA GLU A 228 -5.13 7.53 27.30
C GLU A 228 -6.00 8.38 26.36
N LEU A 229 -5.36 9.18 25.49
CA LEU A 229 -6.05 10.02 24.51
C LEU A 229 -6.42 9.20 23.28
N HIS A 230 -7.73 9.09 23.03
CA HIS A 230 -8.30 8.41 21.87
C HIS A 230 -9.29 9.31 21.12
N GLY A 231 -9.45 9.07 19.82
CA GLY A 231 -10.43 9.76 18.98
C GLY A 231 -10.24 11.28 18.93
N THR A 232 -11.33 12.02 19.09
CA THR A 232 -11.36 13.49 19.01
C THR A 232 -10.49 14.18 20.05
N ALA A 233 -10.39 13.62 21.27
CA ALA A 233 -9.57 14.19 22.34
C ALA A 233 -8.07 14.18 22.01
N ARG A 234 -7.61 13.17 21.25
CA ARG A 234 -6.23 13.08 20.79
C ARG A 234 -5.91 14.13 19.73
N LEU A 235 -6.82 14.34 18.78
CA LEU A 235 -6.68 15.38 17.76
C LEU A 235 -6.72 16.79 18.37
N ASP A 236 -7.61 17.02 19.33
CA ASP A 236 -7.68 18.29 20.08
C ASP A 236 -6.39 18.58 20.84
N ALA A 237 -5.80 17.57 21.50
CA ALA A 237 -4.48 17.70 22.11
C ALA A 237 -3.37 17.98 21.07
N ALA A 238 -3.41 17.32 19.91
CA ALA A 238 -2.46 17.56 18.82
C ALA A 238 -2.53 19.00 18.30
N LEU A 239 -3.75 19.52 18.08
CA LEU A 239 -4.03 20.90 17.71
C LEU A 239 -3.50 21.89 18.75
N ALA A 240 -3.80 21.64 20.03
CA ALA A 240 -3.35 22.48 21.13
C ALA A 240 -1.81 22.52 21.23
N LEU A 241 -1.15 21.37 21.10
CA LEU A 241 0.32 21.27 21.09
C LEU A 241 0.95 21.92 19.85
N PHE A 242 0.29 21.85 18.70
CA PHE A 242 0.73 22.52 17.48
C PHE A 242 0.68 24.06 17.63
N MET A 243 -0.39 24.61 18.20
CA MET A 243 -0.47 26.06 18.50
C MET A 243 0.63 26.52 19.47
N LEU A 244 1.09 25.62 20.33
CA LEU A 244 2.20 25.87 21.25
C LEU A 244 3.58 25.66 20.62
N ASN A 245 3.64 25.24 19.34
CA ASN A 245 4.85 24.88 18.61
C ASN A 245 5.64 23.70 19.22
N GLU A 246 4.97 22.76 19.87
CA GLU A 246 5.61 21.54 20.42
C GLU A 246 5.51 20.34 19.46
N VAL A 247 4.61 20.43 18.47
CA VAL A 247 4.32 19.37 17.51
C VAL A 247 4.60 19.85 16.09
N SER A 248 5.14 18.96 15.26
CA SER A 248 5.45 19.24 13.85
C SER A 248 4.20 19.28 12.95
N GLU A 249 4.25 20.03 11.85
CA GLU A 249 3.18 20.08 10.83
C GLU A 249 2.85 18.70 10.26
N GLU A 250 3.87 17.86 10.03
CA GLU A 250 3.69 16.49 9.52
C GLU A 250 2.93 15.61 10.52
N CYS A 251 3.22 15.77 11.81
CA CYS A 251 2.53 15.07 12.89
C CYS A 251 1.05 15.44 12.93
N LEU A 252 0.74 16.75 12.92
CA LEU A 252 -0.64 17.22 12.95
C LEU A 252 -1.42 16.76 11.71
N ARG A 253 -0.78 16.78 10.53
CA ARG A 253 -1.38 16.28 9.28
C ARG A 253 -1.75 14.79 9.36
N LYS A 254 -0.88 13.96 9.93
CA LYS A 254 -1.13 12.52 10.13
C LYS A 254 -2.27 12.26 11.11
N GLU A 255 -2.29 12.98 12.24
CA GLU A 255 -3.39 12.84 13.22
C GLU A 255 -4.73 13.33 12.64
N ALA A 256 -4.73 14.41 11.84
CA ALA A 256 -5.92 14.88 11.14
C ALA A 256 -6.46 13.84 10.14
N GLU A 257 -5.58 13.22 9.35
CA GLU A 257 -5.97 12.14 8.44
C GLU A 257 -6.48 10.92 9.19
N ALA A 258 -5.78 10.49 10.24
CA ALA A 258 -6.20 9.38 11.08
C ALA A 258 -7.61 9.62 11.66
N SER A 259 -7.89 10.84 12.09
CA SER A 259 -9.20 11.23 12.62
C SER A 259 -10.30 11.23 11.55
N LEU A 260 -10.05 11.81 10.36
CA LEU A 260 -10.99 11.81 9.24
C LEU A 260 -11.43 10.41 8.82
N TRP A 261 -10.51 9.44 8.87
CA TRP A 261 -10.79 8.06 8.50
C TRP A 261 -11.33 7.21 9.67
N GLY A 262 -11.02 7.58 10.92
CA GLY A 262 -11.41 6.86 12.12
C GLY A 262 -12.84 7.13 12.56
N ASP A 263 -13.20 8.41 12.70
CA ASP A 263 -14.54 8.85 13.10
C ASP A 263 -14.98 10.04 12.22
N PRO A 264 -15.47 9.78 11.00
CA PRO A 264 -15.81 10.83 10.04
C PRO A 264 -17.03 11.65 10.46
N VAL A 265 -17.77 11.27 11.49
CA VAL A 265 -18.97 12.01 11.90
C VAL A 265 -18.64 13.03 12.98
N ASN A 266 -17.93 12.62 14.03
CA ASN A 266 -17.69 13.51 15.18
C ASN A 266 -16.40 14.33 15.06
N SER A 267 -15.43 13.87 14.28
CA SER A 267 -14.09 14.48 14.24
C SER A 267 -13.79 15.28 12.97
N GLN A 268 -14.74 15.31 12.04
CA GLN A 268 -14.56 15.90 10.72
C GLN A 268 -14.17 17.38 10.78
N ASP A 269 -14.90 18.17 11.58
CA ASP A 269 -14.68 19.62 11.66
C ASP A 269 -13.31 19.96 12.27
N MET A 270 -12.93 19.27 13.34
CA MET A 270 -11.62 19.46 13.99
C MET A 270 -10.48 18.98 13.10
N ALA A 271 -10.68 17.93 12.32
CA ALA A 271 -9.67 17.45 11.40
C ALA A 271 -9.48 18.39 10.21
N TYR A 272 -10.55 19.03 9.72
CA TYR A 272 -10.42 20.11 8.75
C TYR A 272 -9.79 21.36 9.35
N LEU A 273 -10.04 21.68 10.62
CA LEU A 273 -9.32 22.73 11.34
C LEU A 273 -7.82 22.44 11.39
N ALA A 274 -7.41 21.21 11.69
CA ALA A 274 -6.01 20.81 11.66
C ALA A 274 -5.40 20.94 10.26
N LYS A 275 -6.13 20.58 9.21
CA LYS A 275 -5.69 20.80 7.82
C LYS A 275 -5.59 22.29 7.47
N TYR A 276 -6.55 23.10 7.90
CA TYR A 276 -6.53 24.55 7.72
C TYR A 276 -5.27 25.19 8.31
N LEU A 277 -4.85 24.77 9.51
CA LEU A 277 -3.66 25.31 10.17
C LEU A 277 -2.33 24.94 9.48
N VAL A 278 -2.30 23.80 8.80
CA VAL A 278 -1.08 23.26 8.16
C VAL A 278 -1.01 23.57 6.65
N SER A 279 -2.11 24.00 6.05
CA SER A 279 -2.20 24.30 4.61
C SER A 279 -1.71 25.70 4.26
N ASP A 280 -1.28 25.86 3.00
CA ASP A 280 -0.94 27.15 2.41
C ASP A 280 -2.15 28.08 2.29
N LYS A 281 -1.91 29.40 2.21
CA LYS A 281 -2.96 30.44 2.17
C LYS A 281 -4.05 30.22 1.11
N ALA A 282 -3.71 29.61 -0.04
CA ALA A 282 -4.67 29.35 -1.11
C ALA A 282 -5.68 28.26 -0.72
N GLU A 283 -5.25 27.21 -0.03
CA GLU A 283 -6.09 26.09 0.39
C GLU A 283 -6.85 26.41 1.70
N GLN A 284 -6.32 27.33 2.52
CA GLN A 284 -6.94 27.76 3.77
C GLN A 284 -8.39 28.23 3.58
N GLU A 285 -8.68 28.98 2.51
CA GLU A 285 -10.04 29.44 2.24
C GLU A 285 -11.01 28.29 1.93
N GLU A 286 -10.54 27.23 1.28
CA GLU A 286 -11.36 26.05 0.98
C GLU A 286 -11.68 25.26 2.25
N TYR A 287 -10.67 25.02 3.10
CA TYR A 287 -10.89 24.36 4.38
C TYR A 287 -11.75 25.19 5.33
N PHE A 288 -11.58 26.51 5.36
CA PHE A 288 -12.42 27.41 6.15
C PHE A 288 -13.91 27.26 5.79
N LYS A 289 -14.22 27.23 4.48
CA LYS A 289 -15.61 27.00 4.00
C LYS A 289 -16.14 25.62 4.38
N LEU A 290 -15.28 24.60 4.46
CA LEU A 290 -15.68 23.25 4.87
C LEU A 290 -15.96 23.17 6.37
N ILE A 291 -15.10 23.78 7.21
CA ILE A 291 -15.25 23.83 8.67
C ILE A 291 -16.52 24.60 9.04
N CYS A 292 -16.75 25.76 8.41
CA CYS A 292 -17.87 26.65 8.71
C CYS A 292 -19.16 26.32 7.96
N LYS A 293 -19.35 25.07 7.54
CA LYS A 293 -20.67 24.60 7.07
C LYS A 293 -21.70 24.64 8.19
N ASP A 294 -21.27 24.33 9.41
CA ASP A 294 -22.04 24.55 10.62
C ASP A 294 -21.43 25.70 11.42
N ILE A 295 -22.10 26.86 11.41
CA ILE A 295 -21.66 28.07 12.11
C ILE A 295 -21.58 27.84 13.62
N SER A 296 -22.34 26.88 14.16
CA SER A 296 -22.34 26.55 15.58
C SER A 296 -21.23 25.58 16.00
N SER A 297 -20.51 25.00 15.04
CA SER A 297 -19.39 24.10 15.33
C SER A 297 -18.26 24.85 16.01
N SER A 298 -17.73 24.29 17.10
CA SER A 298 -16.61 24.85 17.84
C SER A 298 -15.39 25.09 16.96
N ALA A 299 -15.15 24.21 15.98
CA ALA A 299 -14.06 24.36 15.02
C ALA A 299 -14.22 25.60 14.13
N CYS A 300 -15.44 25.96 13.75
CA CYS A 300 -15.70 27.17 12.98
C CYS A 300 -15.45 28.42 13.81
N VAL A 301 -15.88 28.43 15.08
CA VAL A 301 -15.63 29.53 16.02
C VAL A 301 -14.13 29.76 16.21
N ILE A 302 -13.37 28.67 16.40
CA ILE A 302 -11.90 28.73 16.52
C ILE A 302 -11.26 29.22 15.22
N ALA A 303 -11.65 28.68 14.07
CA ALA A 303 -11.12 29.13 12.77
C ALA A 303 -11.40 30.62 12.52
N SER A 304 -12.60 31.10 12.88
CA SER A 304 -13.02 32.49 12.72
C SER A 304 -12.20 33.41 13.62
N TYR A 305 -12.01 33.03 14.89
CA TYR A 305 -11.15 33.75 15.82
C TYR A 305 -9.73 33.93 15.29
N MET A 306 -9.16 32.87 14.70
CA MET A 306 -7.80 32.91 14.13
C MET A 306 -7.72 33.76 12.86
N SER A 307 -8.77 33.78 12.04
CA SER A 307 -8.83 34.56 10.80
C SER A 307 -9.06 36.06 11.05
N GLU A 308 -9.86 36.42 12.06
CA GLU A 308 -10.27 37.80 12.34
C GLU A 308 -9.31 38.53 13.30
N GLY A 309 -8.26 37.86 13.77
CA GLY A 309 -7.24 38.47 14.63
C GLY A 309 -7.63 38.54 16.12
N GLY A 310 -8.55 37.69 16.57
CA GLY A 310 -8.79 37.43 17.98
C GLY A 310 -9.81 38.33 18.69
N ASP A 311 -11.04 38.44 18.16
CA ASP A 311 -12.13 39.14 18.86
C ASP A 311 -12.56 38.35 20.13
N GLU A 312 -12.42 38.97 21.31
CA GLU A 312 -12.65 38.36 22.64
C GLU A 312 -14.06 37.75 22.76
N GLY A 313 -15.05 38.35 22.09
CA GLY A 313 -16.45 37.90 22.17
C GLY A 313 -16.72 36.55 21.49
N VAL A 314 -15.90 36.18 20.50
CA VAL A 314 -16.16 35.02 19.65
C VAL A 314 -15.82 33.72 20.38
N LEU A 315 -14.69 33.71 21.11
CA LEU A 315 -14.17 32.50 21.74
C LEU A 315 -15.05 31.99 22.88
N GLY A 316 -15.84 32.87 23.51
CA GLY A 316 -16.80 32.52 24.57
C GLY A 316 -17.92 31.57 24.12
N ASN A 317 -18.19 31.49 22.81
CA ASN A 317 -19.20 30.60 22.23
C ASN A 317 -18.65 29.20 21.90
N ALA A 318 -17.33 29.01 21.91
CA ALA A 318 -16.72 27.71 21.66
C ALA A 318 -16.88 26.78 22.87
N ASP A 319 -16.82 25.46 22.62
CA ASP A 319 -16.81 24.48 23.70
C ASP A 319 -15.57 24.66 24.58
N GLN A 320 -15.79 25.08 25.83
CA GLN A 320 -14.75 25.31 26.82
C GLN A 320 -14.06 24.02 27.28
N LYS A 321 -14.62 22.85 26.96
CA LYS A 321 -13.99 21.56 27.26
C LYS A 321 -12.83 21.23 26.34
N LEU A 322 -12.77 21.84 25.15
CA LEU A 322 -11.70 21.60 24.19
C LEU A 322 -10.39 22.24 24.67
N LEU A 323 -9.31 21.48 24.59
CA LEU A 323 -7.97 21.90 24.98
C LEU A 323 -7.49 23.05 24.11
N VAL A 324 -7.79 23.02 22.81
CA VAL A 324 -7.44 24.11 21.89
C VAL A 324 -8.10 25.44 22.31
N THR A 325 -9.38 25.42 22.70
CA THR A 325 -10.10 26.60 23.19
C THR A 325 -9.44 27.13 24.47
N GLN A 326 -9.13 26.24 25.42
CA GLN A 326 -8.49 26.64 26.67
C GLN A 326 -7.10 27.25 26.47
N VAL A 327 -6.33 26.74 25.50
CA VAL A 327 -5.03 27.31 25.13
C VAL A 327 -5.19 28.71 24.54
N LEU A 328 -6.13 28.91 23.62
CA LEU A 328 -6.41 30.23 23.03
C LEU A 328 -6.87 31.24 24.10
N MET A 329 -7.80 30.85 24.98
CA MET A 329 -8.22 31.69 26.12
C MET A 329 -7.05 32.07 27.04
N MET A 330 -6.12 31.15 27.27
CA MET A 330 -4.96 31.37 28.11
C MET A 330 -4.01 32.40 27.50
N GLU A 331 -3.78 32.33 26.17
CA GLU A 331 -2.96 33.29 25.45
C GLU A 331 -3.62 34.66 25.35
N GLU A 332 -4.93 34.70 25.14
CA GLU A 332 -5.72 35.94 25.15
C GLU A 332 -5.60 36.67 26.49
N LYS A 333 -5.84 35.96 27.62
CA LYS A 333 -5.67 36.52 28.97
C LYS A 333 -4.26 37.00 29.24
N PHE A 334 -3.25 36.28 28.73
CA PHE A 334 -1.86 36.69 28.85
C PHE A 334 -1.60 37.99 28.08
N ASN A 335 -2.11 38.09 26.85
CA ASN A 335 -1.98 39.28 25.99
C ASN A 335 -2.74 40.50 26.56
N ALA A 336 -3.88 40.27 27.21
CA ALA A 336 -4.66 41.28 27.94
C ALA A 336 -4.01 41.71 29.27
N HIS A 337 -2.79 41.25 29.59
CA HIS A 337 -2.08 41.48 30.85
C HIS A 337 -2.81 40.98 32.11
N GLN A 338 -3.76 40.05 31.95
CA GLN A 338 -4.46 39.37 33.05
C GLN A 338 -3.67 38.12 33.49
N TYR A 339 -2.43 38.31 33.96
CA TYR A 339 -1.50 37.21 34.22
C TYR A 339 -2.03 36.17 35.22
N VAL A 340 -2.76 36.59 36.26
CA VAL A 340 -3.33 35.68 37.26
C VAL A 340 -4.36 34.73 36.63
N ALA A 341 -5.28 35.26 35.84
CA ALA A 341 -6.29 34.46 35.15
C ALA A 341 -5.67 33.54 34.07
N SER A 342 -4.54 33.94 33.48
CA SER A 342 -3.74 33.09 32.59
C SER A 342 -3.06 31.95 33.36
N LEU A 343 -2.45 32.23 34.52
CA LEU A 343 -1.82 31.21 35.38
C LEU A 343 -2.81 30.15 35.86
N GLU A 344 -4.03 30.55 36.25
CA GLU A 344 -5.09 29.60 36.61
C GLU A 344 -5.49 28.68 35.44
N ALA A 345 -5.51 29.22 34.21
CA ALA A 345 -5.79 28.42 33.02
C ALA A 345 -4.64 27.44 32.72
N ILE A 346 -3.38 27.90 32.89
CA ILE A 346 -2.19 27.05 32.74
C ILE A 346 -2.21 25.90 33.74
N GLU A 347 -2.55 26.16 35.01
CA GLU A 347 -2.61 25.12 36.04
C GLU A 347 -3.67 24.05 35.71
N LYS A 348 -4.83 24.45 35.19
CA LYS A 348 -5.86 23.51 34.70
C LYS A 348 -5.34 22.64 33.56
N LEU A 349 -4.64 23.24 32.59
CA LEU A 349 -4.06 22.53 31.45
C LEU A 349 -2.88 21.61 31.85
N GLN A 350 -2.11 21.95 32.89
CA GLN A 350 -1.01 21.10 33.41
C GLN A 350 -1.49 19.76 33.99
N LYS A 351 -2.78 19.63 34.32
CA LYS A 351 -3.37 18.37 34.77
C LYS A 351 -3.45 17.34 33.65
N VAL A 352 -3.46 17.78 32.39
CA VAL A 352 -3.41 16.90 31.22
C VAL A 352 -1.96 16.52 30.95
N THR A 353 -1.66 15.22 31.03
CA THR A 353 -0.31 14.65 30.90
C THR A 353 0.38 15.05 29.60
N ALA A 354 -0.34 14.98 28.46
CA ALA A 354 0.17 15.42 27.16
C ALA A 354 0.60 16.90 27.11
N MET A 355 -0.03 17.78 27.89
CA MET A 355 0.19 19.23 27.82
C MET A 355 1.21 19.73 28.84
N ARG A 356 1.56 18.93 29.85
CA ARG A 356 2.35 19.37 31.01
C ARG A 356 3.67 20.05 30.63
N SER A 357 4.45 19.43 29.75
CA SER A 357 5.75 19.97 29.31
C SER A 357 5.61 21.33 28.62
N ALA A 358 4.63 21.47 27.72
CA ALA A 358 4.35 22.71 27.01
C ALA A 358 3.89 23.82 27.97
N MET A 359 3.03 23.46 28.91
CA MET A 359 2.46 24.37 29.90
C MET A 359 3.47 24.85 30.93
N ASP A 360 4.46 24.05 31.33
CA ASP A 360 5.53 24.50 32.22
C ASP A 360 6.36 25.65 31.59
N LYS A 361 6.63 25.61 30.28
CA LYS A 361 7.30 26.72 29.58
C LYS A 361 6.47 28.01 29.61
N LYS A 362 5.16 27.89 29.36
CA LYS A 362 4.23 29.04 29.40
C LYS A 362 4.05 29.57 30.82
N TYR A 363 4.02 28.69 31.83
CA TYR A 363 3.95 29.07 33.24
C TYR A 363 5.11 29.98 33.65
N VAL A 364 6.35 29.57 33.34
CA VAL A 364 7.56 30.37 33.62
C VAL A 364 7.47 31.75 32.94
N ARG A 365 7.05 31.78 31.66
CA ARG A 365 6.86 33.03 30.90
C ARG A 365 5.83 33.95 31.56
N SER A 366 4.71 33.40 32.01
CA SER A 366 3.65 34.17 32.68
C SER A 366 4.09 34.76 34.01
N ILE A 367 4.81 33.99 34.83
CA ILE A 367 5.38 34.49 36.10
C ILE A 367 6.40 35.61 35.85
N TRP A 368 7.26 35.47 34.84
CA TRP A 368 8.26 36.49 34.50
C TRP A 368 7.61 37.79 34.03
N ALA A 369 6.63 37.71 33.13
CA ALA A 369 5.90 38.89 32.65
C ALA A 369 5.13 39.57 33.79
N MET A 370 4.53 38.79 34.69
CA MET A 370 3.87 39.30 35.89
C MET A 370 4.85 40.04 36.80
N LYS A 371 6.02 39.45 37.10
CA LYS A 371 7.07 40.09 37.92
C LYS A 371 7.54 41.40 37.29
N GLU A 372 7.78 41.41 35.98
CA GLU A 372 8.18 42.62 35.27
C GLU A 372 7.12 43.72 35.37
N SER A 373 5.84 43.36 35.22
CA SER A 373 4.72 44.30 35.35
C SER A 373 4.63 44.92 36.76
N LEU A 374 4.96 44.17 37.81
CA LEU A 374 5.03 44.66 39.19
C LEU A 374 6.21 45.60 39.40
N THR A 375 7.39 45.28 38.84
CA THR A 375 8.58 46.15 38.97
C THR A 375 8.39 47.51 38.29
N ARG A 376 7.69 47.55 37.13
CA ARG A 376 7.39 48.82 36.44
C ARG A 376 6.40 49.70 37.21
N LYS A 377 5.48 49.10 37.98
CA LYS A 377 4.45 49.80 38.75
C LYS A 377 4.90 50.25 40.15
N SER A 378 6.20 50.46 40.40
CA SER A 378 6.84 50.71 41.71
C SER A 378 6.31 51.88 42.60
N GLY A 379 5.13 52.42 42.35
CA GLY A 379 4.29 52.98 43.41
C GLY A 379 3.86 51.88 44.39
N ARG A 380 3.63 52.25 45.66
CA ARG A 380 3.25 51.33 46.76
C ARG A 380 2.21 50.30 46.30
N VAL A 381 2.64 49.05 46.06
CA VAL A 381 1.74 47.94 45.77
C VAL A 381 1.05 47.55 47.07
N PRO A 382 -0.29 47.45 47.10
CA PRO A 382 -1.00 47.02 48.29
C PRO A 382 -0.56 45.60 48.69
N ALA A 383 -0.32 45.39 49.98
CA ALA A 383 0.17 44.10 50.51
C ALA A 383 -0.84 42.94 50.36
N SER A 384 -2.05 43.22 49.89
CA SER A 384 -3.13 42.26 49.67
C SER A 384 -3.22 41.76 48.22
N ALA A 385 -2.18 41.97 47.39
CA ALA A 385 -2.21 41.50 46.02
C ALA A 385 -1.89 39.99 45.98
N ASP A 386 -2.87 39.18 45.57
CA ASP A 386 -2.75 37.72 45.35
C ASP A 386 -1.61 37.33 44.39
N SER A 387 -0.97 38.29 43.70
CA SER A 387 0.19 38.01 42.85
C SER A 387 1.44 37.58 43.64
N ALA A 388 1.51 37.88 44.94
CA ALA A 388 2.64 37.46 45.77
C ALA A 388 2.70 35.94 45.96
N THR A 389 1.54 35.27 46.09
CA THR A 389 1.47 33.82 46.34
C THR A 389 2.03 33.02 45.17
N TRP A 390 1.67 33.37 43.93
CA TRP A 390 2.18 32.73 42.72
C TRP A 390 3.70 32.82 42.56
N ILE A 391 4.32 33.91 43.01
CA ILE A 391 5.79 34.09 42.95
C ILE A 391 6.47 33.21 44.00
N GLU A 392 5.89 33.10 45.19
CA GLU A 392 6.40 32.22 46.25
C GLU A 392 6.25 30.74 45.87
N GLU A 393 5.10 30.34 45.34
CA GLU A 393 4.87 28.99 44.80
C GLU A 393 5.83 28.66 43.65
N PHE A 394 6.10 29.62 42.76
CA PHE A 394 7.09 29.46 41.70
C PHE A 394 8.50 29.23 42.27
N LYS A 395 8.89 30.01 43.29
CA LYS A 395 10.20 29.83 43.95
C LYS A 395 10.31 28.47 44.61
N ASP A 396 9.26 28.02 45.30
CA ASP A 396 9.20 26.71 45.95
C ASP A 396 9.27 25.58 44.92
N LYS A 397 8.43 25.63 43.87
CA LYS A 397 8.37 24.62 42.79
C LYS A 397 9.71 24.43 42.06
N TYR A 398 10.49 25.50 41.87
CA TYR A 398 11.77 25.47 41.15
C TYR A 398 13.00 25.57 42.06
N GLY A 399 12.84 25.56 43.39
CA GLY A 399 13.94 25.61 44.35
C GLY A 399 14.78 26.89 44.27
N LEU A 400 14.17 28.02 43.90
CA LEU A 400 14.85 29.32 43.78
C LEU A 400 14.80 30.03 45.14
N GLN A 401 15.92 30.08 45.85
CA GLN A 401 16.07 30.81 47.11
C GLN A 401 16.21 32.32 46.89
#